data_AF-A0A962YG43-F1
#
_entry.id   AF-A0A962YG43-F1
#
_cell.length_a   1.000
_cell.length_b   1.000
_cell.length_c   1.000
_cell.angle_alpha   90.00
_cell.angle_beta   90.00
_cell.angle_gamma   90.00
#
_symmetry.space_group_name_H-M   'P 1'
#
loop_
_entity.id
_entity.type
_entity.pdbx_description
1 polymer ?
#
loop_
_entity_poly.entity_id
_entity_poly.type
_entity_poly.pdbx_seq_one_letter_code
_entity_poly.pdbx_strand_id
1 'polypeptide(L)'
;MPRWRLAGTVLIWRRILLLATVLLTMLAVADLEITHEQPLFRYLAVVDITQSMNVSDAGVAQERRLDFAVQALRAMLTGLPCGSELGLALFAANRSFLLLTPVDICQHFHELNQVLNWLDWRLAWASYSEVAKGLYSAL
;
A
#
# COMPACT_ATOMS: atom_id res chain seq x y z
N MET A 1 -50.47 -31.88 24.37
CA MET A 1 -49.88 -31.42 23.09
C MET A 1 -48.66 -32.29 22.76
N PRO A 2 -48.58 -32.95 21.59
CA PRO A 2 -47.64 -34.06 21.39
C PRO A 2 -46.23 -33.55 21.09
N ARG A 3 -45.30 -33.78 22.03
CA ARG A 3 -43.86 -33.42 21.97
C ARG A 3 -43.11 -34.04 20.77
N TRP A 4 -43.66 -35.09 20.16
CA TRP A 4 -43.06 -35.84 19.04
C TRP A 4 -42.95 -35.05 17.74
N ARG A 5 -43.83 -34.06 17.49
CA ARG A 5 -43.75 -33.19 16.30
C ARG A 5 -42.58 -32.20 16.36
N LEU A 6 -42.15 -31.82 17.56
CA LEU A 6 -41.04 -30.88 17.79
C LEU A 6 -39.66 -31.55 17.60
N ALA A 7 -39.55 -32.84 17.92
CA ALA A 7 -38.29 -33.58 17.76
C ALA A 7 -37.94 -33.81 16.27
N GLY A 8 -38.94 -34.11 15.44
CA GLY A 8 -38.76 -34.30 14.00
C GLY A 8 -38.36 -33.02 13.28
N THR A 9 -38.97 -31.88 13.63
CA THR A 9 -38.59 -30.58 13.06
C THR A 9 -37.18 -30.18 13.48
N VAL A 10 -36.79 -30.35 14.74
CA VAL A 10 -35.42 -30.03 15.21
C VAL A 10 -34.35 -30.85 14.46
N LEU A 11 -34.60 -32.14 14.19
CA LEU A 11 -33.66 -32.97 13.45
C LEU A 11 -33.52 -32.53 11.98
N ILE A 12 -34.62 -32.11 11.35
CA ILE A 12 -34.64 -31.58 9.98
C ILE A 12 -33.88 -30.25 9.91
N TRP A 13 -34.16 -29.31 10.82
CA TRP A 13 -33.46 -28.02 10.89
C TRP A 13 -31.95 -28.20 11.12
N ARG A 14 -31.55 -29.13 12.00
CA ARG A 14 -30.14 -29.44 12.24
C ARG A 14 -29.44 -29.97 10.97
N ARG A 15 -30.11 -30.85 10.20
CA ARG A 15 -29.55 -31.36 8.93
C ARG A 15 -29.43 -30.26 7.89
N ILE A 16 -30.42 -29.37 7.79
CA ILE A 16 -30.38 -28.21 6.88
C ILE A 16 -29.21 -27.30 7.24
N LEU A 17 -29.02 -26.99 8.53
CA LEU A 17 -27.92 -26.14 9.00
C LEU A 17 -26.55 -26.78 8.75
N LEU A 18 -26.42 -28.10 8.94
CA LEU A 18 -25.18 -28.83 8.64
C LEU A 18 -24.87 -28.84 7.13
N LEU A 19 -25.89 -29.03 6.29
CA LEU A 19 -25.71 -28.95 4.83
C LEU A 19 -25.34 -27.55 4.38
N ALA A 20 -25.98 -26.51 4.94
CA ALA A 20 -25.68 -25.12 4.63
C ALA A 20 -24.24 -24.74 5.03
N THR A 21 -23.77 -25.20 6.19
CA THR A 21 -22.38 -24.95 6.65
C THR A 21 -21.37 -25.68 5.78
N VAL A 22 -21.61 -26.94 5.39
CA VAL A 22 -20.76 -27.66 4.43
C VAL A 22 -20.73 -26.96 3.07
N LEU A 23 -21.87 -26.48 2.58
CA LEU A 23 -21.94 -25.77 1.31
C LEU A 23 -21.17 -24.44 1.36
N LEU A 24 -21.35 -23.65 2.42
CA LEU A 24 -20.66 -22.37 2.61
C LEU A 24 -19.15 -22.55 2.76
N THR A 25 -18.71 -23.59 3.48
CA THR A 25 -17.28 -23.90 3.61
C THR A 25 -16.67 -24.37 2.29
N MET A 26 -17.38 -25.19 1.50
CA MET A 26 -16.93 -25.55 0.16
C MET A 26 -16.82 -24.33 -0.76
N LEU A 27 -17.80 -23.41 -0.72
CA LEU A 27 -17.74 -22.15 -1.49
C LEU A 27 -16.58 -21.25 -1.07
N ALA A 28 -16.26 -21.18 0.24
CA ALA A 28 -15.15 -20.39 0.74
C ALA A 28 -13.77 -20.96 0.33
N VAL A 29 -13.66 -22.28 0.21
CA VAL A 29 -12.41 -22.96 -0.20
C VAL A 29 -12.26 -22.99 -1.73
N ALA A 30 -13.34 -22.80 -2.48
CA ALA A 30 -13.36 -22.95 -3.93
C ALA A 30 -12.56 -21.90 -4.72
N ASP A 31 -11.79 -21.03 -4.05
CA ASP A 31 -10.90 -20.02 -4.66
C ASP A 31 -11.56 -19.36 -5.88
N LEU A 32 -12.80 -18.87 -5.68
CA LEU A 32 -13.56 -18.17 -6.71
C LEU A 32 -12.84 -16.86 -7.00
N GLU A 33 -11.83 -16.92 -7.87
CA GLU A 33 -11.18 -15.76 -8.46
C GLU A 33 -12.22 -15.07 -9.34
N ILE A 34 -12.89 -14.08 -8.75
CA ILE A 34 -13.67 -13.11 -9.50
C ILE A 34 -12.64 -12.26 -10.24
N THR A 35 -12.36 -12.61 -11.49
CA THR A 35 -11.47 -11.83 -12.36
C THR A 35 -12.09 -10.46 -12.59
N HIS A 36 -11.61 -9.48 -11.85
CA HIS A 36 -11.97 -8.08 -12.04
C HIS A 36 -10.85 -7.42 -12.82
N GLU A 37 -11.15 -6.84 -13.98
CA GLU A 37 -10.18 -6.02 -14.69
C GLU A 37 -9.95 -4.76 -13.85
N GLN A 38 -8.70 -4.56 -13.40
CA GLN A 38 -8.29 -3.38 -12.65
C GLN A 38 -7.05 -2.81 -13.31
N PRO A 39 -6.94 -1.48 -13.48
CA PRO A 39 -5.73 -0.88 -14.00
C PRO A 39 -4.60 -1.09 -12.98
N LEU A 40 -3.51 -1.74 -13.41
CA LEU A 40 -2.30 -1.87 -12.63
C LEU A 40 -1.32 -0.78 -13.01
N PHE A 41 -0.64 -0.23 -12.00
CA PHE A 41 0.30 0.88 -12.20
C PHE A 41 1.71 0.46 -11.80
N ARG A 42 2.70 1.00 -12.50
CA ARG A 42 4.11 0.91 -12.11
C ARG A 42 4.63 2.33 -11.90
N TYR A 43 4.92 2.67 -10.65
CA TYR A 43 5.41 4.00 -10.26
C TYR A 43 6.84 3.97 -9.75
N LEU A 44 7.55 5.07 -9.94
CA LEU A 44 8.79 5.37 -9.26
C LEU A 44 8.60 6.68 -8.49
N ALA A 45 8.51 6.61 -7.16
CA ALA A 45 8.47 7.79 -6.32
C ALA A 45 9.88 8.36 -6.16
N VAL A 46 10.06 9.66 -6.48
CA VAL A 46 11.33 10.37 -6.28
C VAL A 46 11.13 11.38 -5.15
N VAL A 47 11.84 11.21 -4.04
CA VAL A 47 11.70 12.03 -2.83
C VAL A 47 12.85 13.03 -2.76
N ASP A 48 12.52 14.32 -2.77
CA ASP A 48 13.47 15.39 -2.45
C ASP A 48 13.82 15.32 -0.95
N ILE A 49 15.12 15.19 -0.64
CA ILE A 49 15.63 15.14 0.73
C ILE A 49 16.45 16.38 1.11
N THR A 50 16.44 17.43 0.30
CA THR A 50 17.21 18.67 0.52
C THR A 50 16.79 19.41 1.79
N GLN A 51 17.61 20.36 2.25
CA GLN A 51 17.37 21.12 3.48
C GLN A 51 16.01 21.83 3.49
N SER A 52 15.53 22.27 2.32
CA SER A 52 14.21 22.89 2.19
C SER A 52 13.05 21.97 2.62
N MET A 53 13.26 20.66 2.58
CA MET A 53 12.27 19.66 2.98
C MET A 53 12.18 19.46 4.51
N ASN A 54 13.12 20.03 5.26
CA ASN A 54 13.11 20.05 6.73
C ASN A 54 12.39 21.28 7.32
N VAL A 55 11.73 22.09 6.47
CA VAL A 55 10.90 23.22 6.90
C VAL A 55 9.50 22.73 7.31
N SER A 56 9.03 23.19 8.46
CA SER A 56 7.74 22.84 9.06
C SER A 56 6.62 23.80 8.63
N ASP A 57 6.20 23.69 7.36
CA ASP A 57 5.16 24.54 6.77
C ASP A 57 4.21 23.76 5.83
N ALA A 58 4.24 22.43 5.90
CA ALA A 58 3.39 21.57 5.07
C ALA A 58 2.10 21.16 5.79
N GLY A 59 1.02 21.03 5.00
CA GLY A 59 -0.27 20.56 5.49
C GLY A 59 -0.93 21.49 6.52
N VAL A 60 -2.02 21.00 7.10
CA VAL A 60 -2.76 21.74 8.17
C VAL A 60 -1.99 21.70 9.50
N ALA A 61 -1.22 20.64 9.73
CA ALA A 61 -0.45 20.43 10.94
C ALA A 61 0.88 21.21 10.98
N GLN A 62 1.24 21.93 9.91
CA GLN A 62 2.54 22.60 9.75
C GLN A 62 3.72 21.67 10.06
N GLU A 63 3.67 20.46 9.50
CA GLU A 63 4.72 19.48 9.66
C GLU A 63 5.85 19.70 8.67
N ARG A 64 6.97 18.98 8.85
CA ARG A 64 8.06 19.05 7.88
C ARG A 64 7.56 18.59 6.52
N ARG A 65 7.92 19.30 5.45
CA ARG A 65 7.56 18.91 4.07
C ARG A 65 7.93 17.46 3.75
N LEU A 66 9.05 16.97 4.28
CA LEU A 66 9.45 15.56 4.14
C LEU A 66 8.47 14.61 4.82
N ASP A 67 8.03 14.91 6.04
CA ASP A 67 7.07 14.08 6.79
C ASP A 67 5.71 14.06 6.08
N PHE A 68 5.29 15.21 5.52
CA PHE A 68 4.09 15.31 4.69
C PHE A 68 4.20 14.45 3.43
N ALA A 69 5.35 14.49 2.73
CA ALA A 69 5.60 13.67 1.54
C ALA A 69 5.59 12.17 1.87
N VAL A 70 6.19 11.76 3.00
CA VAL A 70 6.17 10.38 3.49
C VAL A 70 4.74 9.92 3.77
N GLN A 71 3.89 10.76 4.36
CA GLN A 71 2.48 10.43 4.58
C GLN A 71 1.70 10.29 3.27
N ALA A 72 1.96 11.16 2.29
CA ALA A 72 1.36 11.03 0.96
C ALA A 72 1.75 9.70 0.28
N LEU A 73 3.02 9.29 0.42
CA LEU A 73 3.46 7.98 -0.10
C LEU A 73 2.79 6.81 0.63
N ARG A 74 2.58 6.90 1.95
CA ARG A 74 1.80 5.87 2.68
C ARG A 74 0.36 5.80 2.21
N ALA A 75 -0.27 6.94 1.97
CA ALA A 75 -1.62 6.99 1.42
C ALA A 75 -1.66 6.32 0.03
N MET A 76 -0.63 6.50 -0.80
CA MET A 76 -0.51 5.79 -2.08
C MET A 76 -0.36 4.27 -1.89
N LEU A 77 0.44 3.80 -0.93
CA LEU A 77 0.57 2.36 -0.65
C LEU A 77 -0.78 1.71 -0.32
N THR A 78 -1.67 2.44 0.38
CA THR A 78 -3.01 1.94 0.73
C THR A 78 -4.08 2.20 -0.33
N GLY A 79 -3.82 3.12 -1.27
CA GLY A 79 -4.81 3.57 -2.26
C GLY A 79 -4.68 2.89 -3.62
N LEU A 80 -3.56 2.21 -3.89
CA LEU A 80 -3.33 1.53 -5.16
C LEU A 80 -3.84 0.07 -5.13
N PRO A 81 -4.36 -0.45 -6.26
CA PRO A 81 -4.79 -1.83 -6.33
C PRO A 81 -3.60 -2.79 -6.22
N CYS A 82 -3.80 -3.93 -5.55
CA CYS A 82 -2.81 -5.01 -5.52
C CYS A 82 -2.44 -5.46 -6.94
N GLY A 83 -1.18 -5.82 -7.17
CA GLY A 83 -0.60 -5.98 -8.50
C GLY A 83 0.08 -4.70 -9.02
N SER A 84 -0.17 -3.54 -8.42
CA SER A 84 0.60 -2.32 -8.71
C SER A 84 1.98 -2.38 -8.08
N GLU A 85 2.96 -1.81 -8.76
CA GLU A 85 4.34 -1.77 -8.30
C GLU A 85 4.79 -0.36 -7.95
N LEU A 86 5.58 -0.24 -6.87
CA LEU A 86 6.19 1.01 -6.45
C LEU A 86 7.69 0.85 -6.26
N GLY A 87 8.46 1.70 -6.95
CA GLY A 87 9.87 1.93 -6.71
C GLY A 87 10.07 3.21 -5.92
N LEU A 88 11.27 3.37 -5.34
CA LEU A 88 11.63 4.54 -4.55
C LEU A 88 13.02 5.04 -4.94
N ALA A 89 13.15 6.34 -5.15
CA ALA A 89 14.38 7.04 -5.41
C ALA A 89 14.48 8.30 -4.54
N LEU A 90 15.72 8.71 -4.26
CA LEU A 90 16.04 9.91 -3.49
C LEU A 90 16.61 10.96 -4.42
N PHE A 91 16.32 12.24 -4.17
CA PHE A 91 16.83 13.36 -4.94
C PHE A 91 17.46 14.42 -4.04
N ALA A 92 18.69 14.83 -4.38
CA ALA A 92 19.35 16.00 -3.80
C ALA A 92 20.38 16.59 -4.78
N ALA A 93 20.57 17.90 -4.73
CA ALA A 93 21.31 18.66 -5.75
C ALA A 93 20.77 18.42 -7.16
N ASN A 94 21.46 17.61 -7.95
CA ASN A 94 21.20 17.40 -9.37
C ASN A 94 21.19 15.92 -9.76
N ARG A 95 21.00 15.02 -8.78
CA ARG A 95 21.02 13.58 -9.01
C ARG A 95 19.86 12.90 -8.31
N SER A 96 19.34 11.88 -8.98
CA SER A 96 18.43 10.91 -8.39
C SER A 96 19.19 9.61 -8.11
N PHE A 97 18.98 9.03 -6.94
CA PHE A 97 19.54 7.75 -6.53
C PHE A 97 18.41 6.75 -6.33
N LEU A 98 18.41 5.67 -7.12
CA LEU A 98 17.41 4.61 -7.02
C LEU A 98 17.68 3.78 -5.75
N LEU A 99 16.78 3.85 -4.78
CA LEU A 99 16.87 3.10 -3.53
C LEU A 99 16.24 1.71 -3.67
N LEU A 100 15.10 1.63 -4.36
CA LEU A 100 14.35 0.41 -4.60
C LEU A 100 13.83 0.42 -6.04
N THR A 101 14.06 -0.67 -6.78
CA THR A 101 13.33 -0.92 -8.03
C THR A 101 11.84 -1.11 -7.74
N PRO A 102 10.96 -0.88 -8.72
CA PRO A 102 9.54 -1.18 -8.55
C PRO A 102 9.29 -2.61 -8.10
N VAL A 103 8.57 -2.76 -7.00
CA VAL A 103 8.13 -4.06 -6.43
C VAL A 103 6.64 -4.00 -6.15
N ASP A 104 5.98 -5.17 -6.18
CA ASP A 104 4.54 -5.27 -5.90
C ASP A 104 4.21 -4.74 -4.50
N ILE A 105 3.22 -3.84 -4.45
CA ILE A 105 2.84 -3.10 -3.23
C ILE A 105 2.26 -4.04 -2.18
N CYS A 106 1.38 -4.97 -2.54
CA CYS A 106 0.68 -5.80 -1.56
C CYS A 106 1.57 -6.93 -1.03
N GLN A 107 2.41 -7.52 -1.88
CA GLN A 107 3.38 -8.54 -1.49
C GLN A 107 4.46 -7.97 -0.56
N HIS A 108 4.84 -6.70 -0.72
CA HIS A 108 5.93 -6.06 0.04
C HIS A 108 5.48 -4.85 0.86
N PHE A 109 4.21 -4.80 1.26
CA PHE A 109 3.62 -3.62 1.91
C PHE A 109 4.38 -3.24 3.19
N HIS A 110 4.74 -4.24 3.99
CA HIS A 110 5.41 -4.03 5.26
C HIS A 110 6.81 -3.44 5.06
N GLU A 111 7.58 -4.00 4.13
CA GLU A 111 8.93 -3.59 3.77
C GLU A 111 8.92 -2.18 3.18
N LEU A 112 8.01 -1.90 2.25
CA LEU A 112 7.85 -0.56 1.67
C LEU A 112 7.55 0.48 2.75
N ASN A 113 6.59 0.20 3.63
CA ASN A 113 6.25 1.11 4.73
C ASN A 113 7.40 1.27 5.74
N GLN A 114 8.20 0.22 5.98
CA GLN A 114 9.41 0.33 6.80
C GLN A 114 10.46 1.23 6.15
N VAL A 115 10.72 1.08 4.86
CA VAL A 115 11.69 1.94 4.16
C VAL A 115 11.27 3.41 4.22
N LEU A 116 9.97 3.69 4.10
CA LEU A 116 9.44 5.05 4.28
C LEU A 116 9.68 5.61 5.70
N ASN A 117 9.74 4.79 6.75
CA ASN A 117 10.07 5.24 8.11
C ASN A 117 11.52 5.74 8.23
N TRP A 118 12.42 5.23 7.39
CA TRP A 118 13.85 5.58 7.42
C TRP A 118 14.20 6.79 6.57
N LEU A 119 13.24 7.34 5.81
CA LEU A 119 13.45 8.56 5.04
C LEU A 119 13.57 9.76 5.98
N ASP A 120 14.78 10.31 6.05
CA ASP A 120 15.10 11.49 6.84
C ASP A 120 16.03 12.42 6.06
N TRP A 121 15.96 13.72 6.35
CA TRP A 121 16.78 14.76 5.71
C TRP A 121 18.29 14.53 5.92
N ARG A 122 18.70 13.74 6.93
CA ARG A 122 20.10 13.36 7.16
C ARG A 122 20.68 12.46 6.07
N LEU A 123 19.84 11.88 5.21
CA LEU A 123 20.29 11.14 4.02
C LEU A 123 20.81 12.08 2.91
N ALA A 124 20.59 13.40 3.03
CA ALA A 124 20.96 14.36 2.01
C ALA A 124 22.48 14.51 1.88
N TRP A 125 22.99 14.39 0.66
CA TRP A 125 24.39 14.69 0.33
C TRP A 125 24.61 16.14 -0.12
N ALA A 126 23.53 16.93 -0.28
CA ALA A 126 23.59 18.32 -0.69
C ALA A 126 22.35 19.09 -0.17
N SER A 127 22.52 20.41 0.02
CA SER A 127 21.47 21.29 0.57
C SER A 127 20.65 22.06 -0.48
N TYR A 128 21.09 22.04 -1.74
CA TYR A 128 20.43 22.75 -2.85
C TYR A 128 19.71 21.79 -3.80
N SER A 129 18.85 22.32 -4.68
CA SER A 129 18.01 21.56 -5.60
C SER A 129 18.07 22.18 -7.01
N GLU A 130 18.48 21.38 -7.99
CA GLU A 130 18.54 21.71 -9.42
C GLU A 130 17.72 20.70 -10.22
N VAL A 131 16.40 20.72 -10.01
CA VAL A 131 15.45 19.73 -10.55
C VAL A 131 15.60 19.53 -12.06
N ALA A 132 15.83 20.60 -12.84
CA ALA A 132 16.02 20.49 -14.28
C ALA A 132 17.20 19.59 -14.65
N LYS A 133 18.37 19.80 -14.02
CA LYS A 133 19.55 18.94 -14.27
C LYS A 133 19.33 17.52 -13.77
N GLY A 134 18.64 17.38 -12.63
CA GLY A 134 18.22 16.08 -12.11
C GLY A 134 17.38 15.29 -13.11
N LEU A 135 16.34 15.92 -13.66
CA LEU A 135 15.45 15.31 -14.65
C LEU A 135 16.22 14.92 -15.92
N TYR A 136 17.03 15.84 -16.47
CA TYR A 136 17.85 15.54 -17.65
C TYR A 136 18.86 14.41 -17.41
N SER A 137 19.35 14.22 -16.18
CA SER A 137 20.26 13.11 -15.85
C SER A 137 19.57 11.75 -15.72
N ALA A 138 18.23 11.75 -15.61
CA ALA A 138 17.42 10.54 -15.40
C ALA A 138 16.69 10.07 -16.68
N LEU A 139 16.77 10.86 -17.76
CA LEU A 139 16.32 10.50 -19.12
C LEU A 139 17.47 9.88 -19.90
#